data_AF-A0A1T4XYS9-F1
#
_entry.id   AF-A0A1T4XYS9-F1
#
_cell.length_a   1.000
_cell.length_b   1.000
_cell.length_c   1.000
_cell.angle_alpha   90.00
_cell.angle_beta   90.00
_cell.angle_gamma   90.00
#
_symmetry.space_group_name_H-M   'P 1'
#
loop_
_entity.id
_entity.type
_entity.pdbx_description
1 polymer ?
#
loop_
_entity_poly.entity_id
_entity_poly.type
_entity_poly.pdbx_seq_one_letter_code
_entity_poly.pdbx_strand_id
1 'polypeptide(L)' 'MDASRVFEGITFTFEDDRFDYSEQRFITLGLLAGVVVSIVHTENDHEIRIISFRKASKREEVIYYDSIQY' A
#
# COMPACT_ATOMS: atom_id res chain seq x y z
N MET A 1 9.56 -9.42 5.40
CA MET A 1 9.17 -9.38 6.83
C MET A 1 8.54 -8.05 7.22
N ASP A 2 9.05 -6.91 6.74
CA ASP A 2 8.48 -5.63 7.15
C ASP A 2 7.11 -5.30 6.51
N ALA A 3 6.90 -5.65 5.25
CA ALA A 3 5.62 -5.40 4.58
C ALA A 3 4.45 -6.17 5.20
N SER A 4 4.65 -7.41 5.68
CA SER A 4 3.57 -8.18 6.34
C SER A 4 3.06 -7.48 7.60
N ARG A 5 3.96 -6.86 8.37
CA ARG A 5 3.60 -6.06 9.56
C ARG A 5 2.77 -4.83 9.22
N VAL A 6 2.91 -4.29 8.01
CA VAL A 6 2.09 -3.17 7.53
C VAL A 6 0.66 -3.66 7.26
N PHE A 7 0.52 -4.80 6.58
CA PHE A 7 -0.78 -5.40 6.28
C PHE A 7 -1.55 -5.86 7.51
N GLU A 8 -0.86 -6.17 8.61
CA GLU A 8 -1.49 -6.49 9.91
C GLU A 8 -2.08 -5.25 10.61
N GLY A 9 -1.72 -4.03 10.17
CA GLY A 9 -2.15 -2.77 10.75
C GLY A 9 -3.32 -2.12 10.02
N ILE A 10 -3.58 -0.85 10.33
CA ILE A 10 -4.54 -0.03 9.58
C ILE A 10 -3.90 0.30 8.23
N THR A 11 -4.53 -0.17 7.16
CA THR A 11 -4.13 0.10 5.79
C THR A 11 -5.23 0.74 4.98
N PHE A 12 -4.84 1.54 3.99
CA PHE A 12 -5.72 2.01 2.93
C PHE A 12 -5.21 1.48 1.60
N THR A 13 -6.04 0.72 0.88
CA THR A 13 -5.69 0.09 -0.39
C THR A 13 -6.55 0.64 -1.51
N PHE A 14 -5.94 0.94 -2.65
CA PHE A 14 -6.63 1.36 -3.86
C PHE A 14 -5.91 0.80 -5.09
N GLU A 15 -6.62 0.71 -6.21
CA GLU A 15 -6.07 0.21 -7.47
C GLU A 15 -5.03 1.19 -8.05
N ASP A 16 -3.95 0.65 -8.59
CA ASP A 16 -2.90 1.40 -9.27
C ASP A 16 -3.23 1.54 -10.77
N ASP A 17 -4.08 2.51 -11.08
CA ASP A 17 -4.57 2.82 -12.43
C ASP A 17 -3.68 3.81 -13.19
N ARG A 18 -2.49 4.13 -12.67
CA ARG A 18 -1.59 5.14 -13.25
C ARG A 18 -1.10 4.77 -14.66
N PHE A 19 -1.09 3.47 -14.97
CA PHE A 19 -0.68 2.93 -16.26
C PHE A 19 -1.54 1.71 -16.60
N ASP A 20 -1.65 1.39 -17.89
CA ASP A 20 -2.26 0.15 -18.36
C ASP A 20 -1.27 -1.01 -18.17
N TYR A 21 -1.27 -1.59 -16.97
CA TYR A 21 -0.45 -2.74 -16.63
C TYR A 21 -1.10 -4.03 -17.17
N SER A 22 -0.28 -4.98 -17.61
CA SER A 22 -0.78 -6.31 -18.04
C SER A 22 -1.35 -7.16 -16.91
N GLU A 23 -1.31 -6.66 -15.67
CA GLU A 23 -1.80 -7.30 -14.46
C GLU A 23 -2.41 -6.24 -13.53
N GLN A 24 -3.43 -6.62 -12.77
CA GLN A 24 -4.03 -5.72 -11.78
C GLN A 24 -3.04 -5.47 -10.65
N ARG A 25 -2.88 -4.20 -10.28
CA ARG A 25 -1.97 -3.74 -9.24
C ARG A 25 -2.71 -2.89 -8.23
N PHE A 26 -2.25 -2.96 -7.00
CA PHE A 26 -2.76 -2.16 -5.91
C PHE A 26 -1.64 -1.37 -5.26
N ILE A 27 -1.99 -0.19 -4.77
CA ILE A 27 -1.19 0.56 -3.82
C ILE A 27 -1.86 0.40 -2.45
N THR A 28 -1.11 -0.16 -1.50
CA THR A 28 -1.49 -0.21 -0.09
C THR A 28 -0.62 0.75 0.71
N LEU A 29 -1.26 1.70 1.37
CA LEU A 29 -0.64 2.62 2.32
C LEU A 29 -0.85 2.11 3.74
N GLY A 30 0.19 2.20 4.57
CA GLY A 30 0.11 1.81 5.97
C GLY A 30 1.25 2.35 6.80
N LEU A 31 1.24 2.06 8.10
CA LEU A 31 2.29 2.50 9.04
C LEU A 31 3.29 1.38 9.32
N LEU A 32 4.57 1.71 9.25
CA LEU A 32 5.65 0.88 9.78
C LEU A 32 6.51 1.73 10.72
N ALA A 33 6.51 1.36 12.01
CA ALA A 33 7.30 2.04 13.05
C ALA A 33 7.12 3.58 13.05
N GLY A 34 5.87 4.04 12.85
CA GLY A 34 5.53 5.47 12.83
C GLY A 34 5.79 6.19 11.50
N VAL A 35 6.25 5.48 10.46
CA VAL A 35 6.47 6.02 9.12
C VAL A 35 5.42 5.46 8.17
N VAL A 36 4.76 6.33 7.39
CA VAL A 36 3.85 5.87 6.34
C VAL A 36 4.67 5.30 5.19
N VAL A 37 4.27 4.13 4.73
CA VAL A 37 4.90 3.38 3.65
C VAL A 37 3.87 3.08 2.57
N SER A 38 4.37 2.92 1.35
CA SER A 38 3.60 2.58 0.15
C SER A 38 4.10 1.22 -0.35
N ILE A 39 3.17 0.28 -0.48
CA ILE A 39 3.40 -1.08 -0.98
C ILE A 39 2.64 -1.20 -2.30
N VAL A 40 3.37 -1.40 -3.39
CA VAL A 40 2.76 -1.79 -4.68
C VAL A 40 2.78 -3.31 -4.74
N HIS A 41 1.64 -3.92 -5.00
CA HIS A 41 1.53 -5.38 -5.05
C HIS A 41 0.47 -5.85 -6.04
N THR A 42 0.57 -7.13 -6.41
CA THR A 42 -0.52 -7.89 -7.02
C THR A 42 -1.00 -8.91 -6.00
N GLU A 43 -2.30 -9.17 -5.94
CA GLU A 43 -2.87 -10.18 -5.06
C GLU A 43 -3.82 -11.14 -5.79
N ASN A 44 -3.93 -12.35 -5.26
CA ASN A 44 -4.93 -13.34 -5.64
C ASN A 44 -5.40 -14.08 -4.36
N ASP A 45 -6.30 -15.05 -4.51
CA ASP A 45 -6.88 -15.81 -3.40
C ASP A 45 -5.86 -16.58 -2.53
N HIS A 46 -4.61 -16.72 -2.98
CA HIS A 46 -3.59 -17.52 -2.33
C HIS A 46 -2.38 -16.72 -1.87
N GLU A 47 -2.01 -15.64 -2.57
CA GLU A 47 -0.81 -14.88 -2.26
C GLU A 47 -0.89 -13.39 -2.61
N ILE A 48 -0.09 -12.59 -1.88
CA ILE A 48 0.24 -11.21 -2.20
C ILE A 48 1.70 -11.17 -2.66
N ARG A 49 1.93 -10.74 -3.89
CA ARG A 49 3.26 -10.55 -4.46
C ARG A 49 3.62 -9.08 -4.49
N ILE A 50 4.58 -8.69 -3.66
CA ILE A 50 5.06 -7.32 -3.56
C ILE A 50 5.94 -6.97 -4.77
N ILE A 51 5.59 -5.89 -5.45
CA ILE A 51 6.36 -5.29 -6.56
C ILE A 51 7.27 -4.19 -6.04
N SER A 52 6.78 -3.35 -5.12
CA SER A 52 7.56 -2.25 -4.54
C SER A 52 7.19 -2.04 -3.08
N PHE A 53 8.20 -1.71 -2.27
CA PHE A 53 8.00 -1.32 -0.89
C PHE A 53 8.91 -0.14 -0.57
N ARG A 54 8.32 1.00 -0.23
CA ARG A 54 9.07 2.24 0.04
C ARG A 54 8.38 3.13 1.05
N LYS A 55 9.11 4.13 1.54
CA LYS A 55 8.49 5.26 2.23
C LYS A 55 7.46 5.93 1.30
N ALA A 56 6.32 6.30 1.87
CA ALA A 56 5.30 7.07 1.17
C ALA A 56 5.83 8.46 0.79
N SER A 57 5.36 9.00 -0.33
CA SER A 57 5.53 10.40 -0.66
C SER A 57 4.66 11.27 0.25
N LYS A 58 4.92 12.57 0.32
CA LYS A 58 4.08 13.50 1.09
C LYS A 58 2.61 13.45 0.68
N ARG A 59 2.33 13.25 -0.62
CA ARG A 59 0.96 13.13 -1.13
C ARG A 59 0.29 11.84 -0.64
N GLU A 60 1.01 10.72 -0.69
CA GLU A 60 0.52 9.44 -0.17
C GLU A 60 0.32 9.48 1.36
N GLU A 61 1.21 10.16 2.11
CA GLU A 61 1.04 10.39 3.54
C GLU A 61 -0.30 11.10 3.84
N VAL A 62 -0.62 12.17 3.11
CA VAL A 62 -1.90 12.87 3.25
C VAL A 62 -3.08 11.95 2.94
N ILE A 63 -3.03 11.21 1.83
CA ILE A 63 -4.09 10.25 1.45
C ILE A 63 -4.30 9.22 2.56
N TYR A 64 -3.23 8.68 3.14
CA TYR A 64 -3.34 7.71 4.22
C TYR A 64 -4.06 8.31 5.44
N TYR A 65 -3.63 9.49 5.91
CA TYR A 65 -4.28 10.08 7.08
C TYR A 65 -5.73 10.51 6.82
N ASP A 66 -6.03 11.05 5.64
CA ASP A 66 -7.39 11.46 5.27
C ASP A 66 -8.34 10.24 5.12
N SER A 67 -7.82 9.09 4.68
CA SER A 67 -8.62 7.87 4.45
C SER A 67 -8.87 7.03 5.70
N ILE A 68 -8.09 7.23 6.76
CA ILE A 68 -8.24 6.49 8.04
C ILE A 68 -8.91 7.32 9.14
N GLN A 69 -9.19 8.60 8.89
CA GLN A 69 -9.97 9.44 9.80
C GLN A 69 -11.47 9.25 9.56
N TYR A 70 -12.18 8.97 10.67
CA TYR A 70 -13.65 8.96 10.74
C TYR A 70 -14.21 10.38 10.88
#